data_AF-M2Q8B2-F1
#
_entry.id   AF-M2Q8B2-F1
#
_cell.length_a   1.000
_cell.length_b   1.000
_cell.length_c   1.000
_cell.angle_alpha   90.00
_cell.angle_beta   90.00
_cell.angle_gamma   90.00
#
_symmetry.space_group_name_H-M   'P 1'
#
loop_
_entity.id
_entity.type
_entity.pdbx_description
1 polymer ?
#
loop_
_entity_poly.entity_id
_entity_poly.type
_entity_poly.pdbx_seq_one_letter_code
_entity_poly.pdbx_strand_id
1 'polypeptide(L)'
;RLGIYSDNSNTVHIFNSLCAQPEYNRILRSAIDVRIDLDLDVHVHWIPGQENTVADALSRGALDRALEIHPGLNILPFIPPQDALGACKK
;
A
#
# COMPACT_ATOMS: atom_id res chain seq x y z
N ARG A 1 -12.13 -8.37 7.27
CA ARG A 1 -11.90 -6.94 7.56
C ARG A 1 -10.41 -6.67 7.58
N LEU A 2 -9.94 -5.64 6.89
CA LEU A 2 -8.52 -5.27 6.78
C LEU A 2 -8.37 -3.77 7.06
N GLY A 3 -7.51 -3.40 8.02
CA GLY A 3 -7.13 -2.02 8.28
C GLY A 3 -5.80 -1.70 7.62
N ILE A 4 -5.74 -0.61 6.85
CA ILE A 4 -4.51 -0.10 6.23
C ILE A 4 -4.22 1.26 6.86
N TYR A 5 -3.06 1.39 7.50
CA TYR A 5 -2.61 2.64 8.11
C TYR A 5 -1.52 3.26 7.25
N SER A 6 -1.64 4.56 6.99
CA SER A 6 -0.73 5.32 6.13
C SER A 6 -0.60 6.73 6.64
N ASP A 7 0.59 7.31 6.55
CA ASP A 7 0.84 8.72 6.87
C ASP A 7 0.56 9.65 5.69
N ASN A 8 0.43 9.10 4.48
CA ASN A 8 0.02 9.85 3.30
C ASN A 8 -1.48 10.18 3.31
N SER A 9 -1.81 11.40 3.73
CA SER A 9 -3.19 11.91 3.79
C SER A 9 -3.90 11.94 2.42
N ASN A 10 -3.17 12.15 1.32
CA ASN A 10 -3.74 12.12 -0.03
C ASN A 10 -4.25 10.72 -0.37
N THR A 11 -3.46 9.68 -0.09
CA THR A 11 -3.85 8.29 -0.32
C THR A 11 -5.04 7.90 0.54
N VAL A 12 -5.05 8.27 1.83
CA VAL A 12 -6.18 8.02 2.73
C VAL A 12 -7.46 8.68 2.18
N HIS A 13 -7.36 9.94 1.73
CA HIS A 13 -8.50 10.64 1.15
C HIS A 13 -9.01 9.98 -0.14
N ILE A 14 -8.12 9.55 -1.03
CA ILE A 14 -8.47 8.87 -2.27
C ILE A 14 -9.29 7.59 -1.99
N PHE A 15 -8.84 6.75 -1.06
CA PHE A 15 -9.55 5.50 -0.75
C PHE A 15 -10.85 5.71 0.02
N ASN A 16 -10.92 6.73 0.87
CA ASN A 16 -12.14 7.03 1.63
C ASN A 16 -13.21 7.74 0.77
N SER A 17 -12.79 8.56 -0.20
CA SER A 17 -13.70 9.22 -1.13
C SER A 17 -14.02 8.38 -2.38
N LEU A 18 -13.25 7.32 -2.63
CA LEU A 18 -13.26 6.55 -3.88
C LEU A 18 -13.11 7.45 -5.12
N CYS A 19 -12.33 8.52 -4.98
CA CYS A 19 -12.09 9.51 -6.01
C CYS A 19 -10.59 9.83 -6.08
N ALA A 20 -10.03 9.85 -7.29
CA ALA A 20 -8.64 10.20 -7.51
C ALA A 20 -8.49 11.16 -8.69
N GLN A 21 -7.32 11.80 -8.78
CA GLN A 21 -6.95 12.55 -9.97
C GLN A 21 -6.85 11.59 -11.18
N PRO A 22 -7.02 12.07 -12.42
CA PRO A 22 -7.06 11.23 -13.61
C PRO A 22 -5.88 10.26 -13.74
N GLU A 23 -4.69 10.67 -13.30
CA GLU A 23 -3.45 9.91 -13.36
C GLU A 23 -3.48 8.68 -12.43
N TYR A 24 -4.21 8.76 -11.32
CA TYR A 24 -4.31 7.71 -10.31
C TYR A 24 -5.57 6.85 -10.43
N ASN A 25 -6.56 7.26 -11.22
CA ASN A 25 -7.84 6.55 -11.35
C ASN A 25 -7.67 5.09 -11.80
N ARG A 26 -6.67 4.79 -12.63
CA ARG A 26 -6.40 3.40 -13.02
C ARG A 26 -5.91 2.55 -11.84
N ILE A 27 -5.08 3.12 -10.98
CA ILE A 27 -4.56 2.44 -9.79
C ILE A 27 -5.68 2.23 -8.76
N LEU A 28 -6.48 3.29 -8.50
CA LEU A 28 -7.62 3.18 -7.60
C LEU A 28 -8.61 2.11 -8.07
N ARG A 29 -8.99 2.11 -9.35
CA ARG A 29 -9.90 1.09 -9.91
C ARG A 29 -9.34 -0.32 -9.72
N SER A 30 -8.08 -0.56 -10.06
CA SER A 30 -7.44 -1.86 -9.86
C SER A 30 -7.49 -2.31 -8.40
N ALA A 31 -7.24 -1.41 -7.44
CA ALA A 31 -7.34 -1.74 -6.03
C ALA A 31 -8.78 -2.05 -5.58
N ILE A 32 -9.79 -1.39 -6.15
CA ILE A 32 -11.20 -1.68 -5.87
C ILE A 32 -11.67 -2.97 -6.52
N ASP A 33 -11.20 -3.30 -7.73
CA ASP A 33 -11.48 -4.58 -8.39
C ASP A 33 -11.00 -5.75 -7.50
N VAL A 34 -9.76 -5.69 -7.01
CA VAL A 34 -9.22 -6.67 -6.05
C VAL A 34 -10.04 -6.74 -4.76
N ARG A 35 -10.50 -5.59 -4.26
CA ARG A 35 -11.34 -5.53 -3.05
C ARG A 35 -12.66 -6.28 -3.25
N ILE A 36 -13.30 -6.11 -4.40
CA ILE A 36 -14.57 -6.76 -4.74
C ILE A 36 -14.36 -8.26 -4.95
N ASP A 37 -13.34 -8.64 -5.74
CA ASP A 37 -13.06 -10.03 -6.08
C ASP A 37 -12.75 -10.89 -4.85
N LEU A 38 -12.11 -10.30 -3.83
CA LEU A 38 -11.76 -10.97 -2.57
C LEU A 38 -12.79 -10.76 -1.44
N ASP A 39 -13.89 -10.06 -1.69
CA ASP A 39 -14.91 -9.69 -0.68
C ASP A 39 -14.29 -9.06 0.59
N LEU A 40 -13.34 -8.13 0.38
CA LEU A 40 -12.59 -7.51 1.47
C LEU A 40 -13.27 -6.22 1.97
N ASP A 41 -13.61 -6.23 3.26
CA ASP A 41 -13.94 -5.02 3.99
C ASP A 41 -12.67 -4.27 4.40
N VAL A 42 -12.18 -3.38 3.51
CA VAL A 42 -10.95 -2.58 3.68
C VAL A 42 -11.27 -1.18 4.20
N HIS A 43 -10.55 -0.76 5.25
CA HIS A 43 -10.60 0.58 5.83
C HIS A 43 -9.21 1.21 5.82
N VAL A 44 -9.11 2.45 5.34
CA VAL A 44 -7.83 3.17 5.25
C VAL A 44 -7.82 4.33 6.24
N HIS A 45 -6.82 4.32 7.13
CA HIS A 45 -6.70 5.25 8.24
C HIS A 45 -5.41 6.06 8.13
N TRP A 46 -5.52 7.33 8.47
CA TRP A 46 -4.35 8.19 8.59
C TRP A 46 -3.66 7.98 9.94
N ILE A 47 -2.33 7.92 9.94
CA ILE A 47 -1.49 7.95 11.14
C ILE A 47 -0.36 8.99 10.98
N PRO A 48 0.19 9.54 12.07
CA PRO A 48 1.39 10.36 11.99
C PRO A 48 2.58 9.59 11.41
N GLY A 49 3.44 10.25 10.62
CA GLY A 49 4.65 9.61 10.05
C GLY A 49 5.60 9.05 11.11
N GLN A 50 5.60 9.61 12.33
CA GLN A 50 6.35 9.09 13.48
C GLN A 50 5.90 7.69 13.89
N GLU A 51 4.66 7.31 13.57
CA GLU A 51 4.11 5.97 13.80
C GLU A 51 4.32 5.04 12.59
N ASN A 52 4.55 5.59 11.39
CA ASN A 52 4.74 4.84 10.14
C ASN A 52 6.23 4.53 9.81
N THR A 53 7.12 4.62 10.81
CA THR A 53 8.58 4.65 10.60
C THR A 53 9.16 3.39 9.96
N VAL A 54 8.60 2.22 10.23
CA VAL A 54 9.02 0.96 9.59
C VAL A 54 8.68 0.97 8.10
N ALA A 55 7.47 1.38 7.73
CA ALA A 55 7.05 1.45 6.33
C ALA A 55 7.85 2.50 5.55
N ASP A 56 8.17 3.64 6.19
CA ASP A 56 9.05 4.66 5.63
C ASP A 56 10.46 4.14 5.35
N ALA A 57 11.04 3.39 6.30
CA ALA A 57 12.35 2.78 6.10
C ALA A 57 12.34 1.76 4.95
N LEU A 58 11.31 0.91 4.90
CA LEU A 58 11.14 -0.10 3.86
C LEU A 58 10.94 0.53 2.47
N SER A 59 10.11 1.57 2.35
CA SER A 59 9.84 2.24 1.06
C SER A 59 11.06 2.96 0.48
N ARG A 60 12.05 3.27 1.32
CA ARG A 60 13.34 3.87 0.93
C ARG A 60 14.47 2.85 0.75
N GLY A 61 14.19 1.56 0.94
CA GLY A 61 15.20 0.49 0.89
C GLY A 61 16.17 0.49 2.07
N ALA A 62 15.87 1.20 3.16
CA ALA A 62 16.70 1.25 4.36
C ALA A 62 16.42 0.05 5.29
N LEU A 63 16.79 -1.16 4.84
CA LEU A 63 16.44 -2.42 5.52
C LEU A 63 17.06 -2.52 6.92
N ASP A 64 18.32 -2.11 7.08
CA ASP A 64 19.00 -2.09 8.38
C ASP A 64 18.25 -1.20 9.37
N ARG A 65 17.80 -0.03 8.92
CA ARG A 65 16.99 0.89 9.74
C ARG A 65 15.65 0.28 10.12
N ALA A 66 15.00 -0.45 9.23
CA ALA A 66 13.75 -1.14 9.54
C ALA A 66 13.96 -2.24 10.61
N LEU A 67 15.07 -2.98 10.53
CA LEU A 67 15.45 -4.00 11.52
C LEU A 67 15.88 -3.38 12.86
N GLU A 68 16.52 -2.21 12.87
CA GLU A 68 16.79 -1.47 14.10
C GLU A 68 15.50 -1.04 14.82
N ILE A 69 14.51 -0.55 14.07
CA ILE A 69 13.22 -0.13 14.63
C ILE A 69 12.44 -1.35 15.13
N HIS A 70 12.47 -2.45 14.38
CA HIS A 70 11.77 -3.68 14.74
C HIS A 70 12.66 -4.92 14.48
N PRO A 71 13.47 -5.36 15.47
CA PRO A 71 14.42 -6.46 15.28
C PRO A 71 13.81 -7.81 14.90
N GLY A 72 12.53 -8.03 15.23
CA GLY A 72 11.79 -9.23 14.85
C GLY A 72 11.18 -9.18 13.44
N LEU A 73 11.47 -8.15 12.64
CA LEU A 73 10.87 -7.98 11.32
C LEU A 73 11.44 -9.02 10.35
N ASN A 74 10.57 -9.79 9.69
CA ASN A 74 10.96 -10.71 8.64
C ASN A 74 10.79 -10.03 7.27
N ILE A 75 11.91 -9.69 6.62
CA ILE A 75 11.92 -9.02 5.31
C ILE A 75 12.07 -10.09 4.22
N LEU A 76 11.06 -10.22 3.37
CA LEU A 76 11.02 -11.19 2.27
C LEU A 76 11.28 -10.48 0.92
N PRO A 77 11.82 -11.20 -0.09
CA PRO A 77 11.90 -10.67 -1.45
C PRO A 77 10.52 -10.29 -1.98
N PHE A 78 10.44 -9.12 -2.63
CA PHE A 78 9.20 -8.67 -3.25
C PHE A 78 8.92 -9.45 -4.54
N ILE A 79 7.76 -10.09 -4.60
CA ILE A 79 7.24 -10.76 -5.80
C ILE A 79 5.95 -10.03 -6.19
N PRO A 80 5.97 -9.16 -7.21
CA PRO A 80 4.78 -8.41 -7.59
C PRO A 80 3.66 -9.34 -8.10
N PRO A 81 2.38 -8.96 -7.90
CA PRO A 81 1.25 -9.63 -8.52
C PRO A 81 1.40 -9.69 -10.06
N GLN A 82 1.04 -10.82 -10.67
CA GLN A 82 1.24 -11.02 -12.12
C GLN A 82 0.41 -10.05 -12.98
N ASP A 83 -0.78 -9.71 -12.52
CA ASP A 83 -1.66 -8.70 -13.12
C ASP A 83 -1.07 -7.28 -13.04
N ALA A 84 -0.18 -7.01 -12.08
CA ALA A 84 0.54 -5.76 -11.95
C ALA A 84 1.83 -5.66 -12.81
N LEU A 85 2.32 -6.78 -13.37
CA LEU A 85 3.53 -6.83 -14.20
C LEU A 85 3.34 -6.32 -15.65
N GLY A 86 2.11 -5.95 -16.01
CA GLY A 86 1.75 -5.57 -17.38
C GLY A 86 1.61 -6.80 -18.29
N ALA A 87 0.82 -6.67 -19.36
CA ALA A 87 0.70 -7.74 -20.33
C ALA A 87 2.05 -7.99 -21.03
N CYS A 88 2.51 -9.24 -21.08
CA CYS A 88 3.48 -9.63 -22.11
C CYS A 88 2.86 -9.22 -23.45
N LYS A 89 3.52 -8.31 -24.19
CA LYS A 89 3.12 -8.01 -25.57
C LYS A 89 3.04 -9.35 -26.32
N LYS A 90 1.86 -9.68 -26.84
CA LYS A 90 1.72 -10.75 -27.83
C LYS A 90 2.42 -10.34 -29.12
#